data_AF-A0A8E0S0R8-F1
#
_entry.id   AF-A0A8E0S0R8-F1
#
_cell.length_a   1.000
_cell.length_b   1.000
_cell.length_c   1.000
_cell.angle_alpha   90.00
_cell.angle_beta   90.00
_cell.angle_gamma   90.00
#
_symmetry.space_group_name_H-M   'P 1'
#
loop_
_entity.id
_entity.type
_entity.pdbx_description
1 polymer ?
#
loop_
_entity_poly.entity_id
_entity_poly.type
_entity_poly.pdbx_seq_one_letter_code
_entity_poly.pdbx_strand_id
1 'polypeptide(L)'
;MVLTLFHLQRPHTTEQVQMDSQTTMSQLIELDRARRNAQQAASALRETARWSELVREMDEVLDTKDLSQLCTNIEGMEGCLGALTHLPDYKDRLTLVGTHKNSLESLVAPQLMQAFNQLQEGTVDPVLSAEEIRHLIGLLYRIGRPEAAQNYLISCLKVCVFLK
;
A
#
# COMPACT_ATOMS: atom_id res chain seq x y z
N MET A 1 -75.10 -32.59 1.82
CA MET A 1 -74.95 -31.16 2.15
C MET A 1 -73.72 -31.05 3.04
N VAL A 2 -72.52 -30.96 2.48
CA VAL A 2 -71.89 -29.73 1.96
C VAL A 2 -71.70 -28.71 3.09
N LEU A 3 -70.54 -28.75 3.75
CA LEU A 3 -69.59 -27.63 3.91
C LEU A 3 -68.48 -28.07 4.90
N THR A 4 -67.41 -28.69 4.41
CA THR A 4 -66.06 -28.07 4.26
C THR A 4 -65.60 -27.35 5.53
N LEU A 5 -64.68 -27.92 6.32
CA LEU A 5 -63.23 -27.71 6.13
C LEU A 5 -62.93 -26.25 5.74
N PHE A 6 -62.91 -25.36 6.72
CA PHE A 6 -62.14 -24.13 6.60
C PHE A 6 -61.37 -23.91 7.90
N HIS A 7 -60.09 -24.25 7.82
CA HIS A 7 -59.05 -23.77 8.72
C HIS A 7 -59.29 -22.29 9.02
N LEU A 8 -59.43 -21.96 10.30
CA LEU A 8 -59.29 -20.61 10.81
C LEU A 8 -57.81 -20.20 10.72
N GLN A 9 -57.30 -20.10 9.49
CA GLN A 9 -56.12 -19.29 9.19
C GLN A 9 -56.58 -17.85 9.35
N ARG A 10 -56.38 -17.27 10.54
CA ARG A 10 -56.53 -15.83 10.76
C ARG A 10 -55.73 -15.12 9.67
N PRO A 11 -56.32 -14.25 8.83
CA PRO A 11 -55.51 -13.38 7.99
C PRO A 11 -54.73 -12.47 8.94
N HIS A 12 -53.39 -12.56 8.91
CA HIS A 12 -52.54 -11.56 9.55
C HIS A 12 -53.02 -10.20 9.05
N THR A 13 -53.42 -9.30 9.93
CA THR A 13 -53.85 -7.95 9.52
C THR A 13 -52.68 -7.29 8.80
N THR A 14 -52.96 -6.57 7.72
CA THR A 14 -51.93 -5.91 6.89
C THR A 14 -50.96 -5.06 7.73
N GLU A 15 -51.43 -4.49 8.83
CA GLU A 15 -50.64 -3.77 9.83
C GLU A 15 -49.64 -4.66 10.59
N GLN A 16 -50.02 -5.88 10.98
CA GLN A 16 -49.10 -6.83 11.62
C GLN A 16 -48.01 -7.27 10.66
N VAL A 17 -48.38 -7.60 9.41
CA VAL A 17 -47.41 -7.94 8.36
C VAL A 17 -46.45 -6.77 8.09
N GLN A 18 -46.96 -5.53 8.12
CA GLN A 18 -46.16 -4.33 7.90
C GLN A 18 -45.22 -4.03 9.08
N MET A 19 -45.67 -4.21 10.33
CA MET A 19 -44.82 -4.06 11.52
C MET A 19 -43.72 -5.13 11.61
N ASP A 20 -44.06 -6.39 11.31
CA ASP A 20 -43.10 -7.48 11.27
C ASP A 20 -42.07 -7.27 10.15
N SER A 21 -42.51 -6.72 9.00
CA SER A 21 -41.62 -6.34 7.89
C SER A 21 -40.67 -5.20 8.27
N GLN A 22 -41.14 -4.16 8.96
CA GLN A 22 -40.30 -3.05 9.44
C GLN A 22 -39.28 -3.52 10.48
N THR A 23 -39.68 -4.42 11.38
CA THR A 23 -38.80 -5.01 12.39
C THR A 23 -37.71 -5.86 11.74
N THR A 24 -38.10 -6.73 10.79
CA THR A 24 -37.15 -7.57 10.04
C THR A 24 -36.17 -6.72 9.23
N MET A 25 -36.65 -5.67 8.56
CA MET A 25 -35.79 -4.75 7.81
C MET A 25 -34.78 -4.06 8.72
N SER A 26 -35.20 -3.62 9.91
CA SER A 26 -34.30 -2.99 10.90
C SER A 26 -33.22 -3.96 11.38
N GLN A 27 -33.58 -5.22 11.63
CA GLN A 27 -32.62 -6.27 12.01
C GLN A 27 -31.60 -6.55 10.90
N LEU A 28 -32.03 -6.55 9.63
CA LEU A 28 -31.12 -6.73 8.50
C LEU A 28 -30.12 -5.57 8.36
N ILE A 29 -30.56 -4.33 8.60
CA ILE A 29 -29.68 -3.15 8.59
C ILE A 29 -28.62 -3.25 9.70
N GLU A 30 -29.03 -3.62 10.92
CA GLU A 30 -28.09 -3.78 12.03
C GLU A 30 -27.12 -4.95 11.80
N LEU A 31 -27.58 -6.05 11.21
CA LEU A 31 -26.72 -7.17 10.81
C LEU A 31 -25.70 -6.73 9.76
N ASP A 32 -26.14 -6.02 8.71
CA ASP A 32 -25.23 -5.51 7.68
C ASP A 32 -24.19 -4.55 8.26
N ARG A 33 -24.60 -3.67 9.18
CA ARG A 33 -23.69 -2.79 9.92
C ARG A 33 -22.67 -3.59 10.73
N ALA A 34 -23.11 -4.58 11.50
CA ALA A 34 -22.24 -5.43 12.29
C ALA A 34 -21.24 -6.20 11.39
N ARG A 35 -21.72 -6.73 10.26
CA ARG A 35 -20.89 -7.39 9.25
C ARG A 35 -19.81 -6.46 8.70
N ARG A 36 -20.17 -5.25 8.28
CA ARG A 36 -19.21 -4.26 7.77
C ARG A 36 -18.16 -3.88 8.81
N ASN A 37 -18.59 -3.66 10.05
CA ASN A 37 -17.67 -3.38 11.16
C ASN A 37 -16.70 -4.54 11.40
N ALA A 38 -17.19 -5.78 11.41
CA ALA A 38 -16.34 -6.97 11.58
C ALA A 38 -15.32 -7.12 10.43
N GLN A 39 -15.73 -6.85 9.18
CA GLN A 39 -14.84 -6.87 8.03
C GLN A 39 -13.74 -5.80 8.12
N GLN A 40 -14.10 -4.58 8.53
CA GLN A 40 -13.14 -3.50 8.75
C GLN A 40 -12.14 -3.85 9.86
N ALA A 41 -12.63 -4.37 10.99
CA ALA A 41 -11.77 -4.80 12.10
C ALA A 41 -10.83 -5.95 11.68
N ALA A 42 -11.33 -6.95 10.95
CA ALA A 42 -10.50 -8.04 10.44
C ALA A 42 -9.41 -7.54 9.47
N SER A 43 -9.75 -6.61 8.59
CA SER A 43 -8.78 -5.96 7.69
C SER A 43 -7.72 -5.20 8.47
N ALA A 44 -8.12 -4.40 9.46
CA ALA A 44 -7.21 -3.64 10.31
C ALA A 44 -6.24 -4.56 11.06
N LEU A 45 -6.74 -5.66 11.65
CA LEU A 45 -5.91 -6.63 12.36
C LEU A 45 -4.90 -7.31 11.43
N ARG A 46 -5.33 -7.71 10.23
CA ARG A 46 -4.45 -8.32 9.24
C ARG A 46 -3.34 -7.37 8.79
N GLU A 47 -3.69 -6.14 8.43
CA GLU A 47 -2.68 -5.15 8.01
C GLU A 47 -1.80 -4.70 9.17
N THR A 48 -2.29 -4.74 10.42
CA THR A 48 -1.45 -4.49 11.61
C THR A 48 -0.40 -5.59 11.77
N ALA A 49 -0.78 -6.85 11.64
CA ALA A 49 0.16 -7.97 11.72
C ALA A 49 1.19 -7.92 10.58
N ARG A 50 0.72 -7.69 9.35
CA ARG A 50 1.57 -7.52 8.17
C ARG A 50 2.55 -6.35 8.33
N TRP A 51 2.09 -5.23 8.87
CA TRP A 51 2.96 -4.09 9.18
C TRP A 51 4.09 -4.47 10.13
N SER A 52 3.77 -5.18 11.23
CA SER A 52 4.79 -5.60 12.19
C SER A 52 5.83 -6.53 11.57
N GLU A 53 5.43 -7.43 10.67
CA GLU A 53 6.34 -8.28 9.91
C GLU A 53 7.24 -7.46 8.97
N LEU A 54 6.67 -6.53 8.20
CA LEU A 54 7.42 -5.66 7.30
C LEU A 54 8.43 -4.77 8.02
N VAL A 55 8.07 -4.22 9.19
CA VAL A 55 8.99 -3.43 10.02
C VAL A 55 10.18 -4.29 10.48
N ARG A 56 9.93 -5.53 10.91
CA ARG A 56 10.99 -6.46 11.32
C ARG A 56 11.92 -6.80 10.16
N GLU A 57 11.36 -7.08 8.98
CA GLU A 57 12.14 -7.38 7.77
C GLU A 57 12.93 -6.18 7.26
N MET A 58 12.47 -4.95 7.54
CA MET A 58 13.11 -3.74 7.04
C MET A 58 14.54 -3.58 7.53
N ASP A 59 14.79 -3.87 8.81
CA ASP A 59 16.14 -3.77 9.39
C ASP A 59 17.10 -4.77 8.72
N GLU A 60 16.64 -6.02 8.52
CA GLU A 60 17.43 -7.07 7.86
C GLU A 60 17.77 -6.70 6.40
N VAL A 61 16.81 -6.11 5.67
CA VAL A 61 16.99 -5.72 4.27
C VAL A 61 17.87 -4.47 4.13
N LEU A 62 17.84 -3.54 5.09
CA LEU A 62 18.73 -2.39 5.12
C LEU A 62 20.20 -2.82 5.32
N ASP A 63 20.45 -3.86 6.12
CA ASP A 63 21.78 -4.41 6.33
C ASP A 63 22.35 -5.08 5.08
N THR A 64 21.53 -5.85 4.35
CA THR A 64 21.95 -6.49 3.09
C THR A 64 22.03 -5.51 1.92
N LYS A 65 21.41 -4.32 2.05
CA LYS A 65 21.30 -3.29 1.01
C LYS A 65 20.68 -3.80 -0.29
N ASP A 66 19.79 -4.80 -0.19
CA ASP A 66 18.98 -5.22 -1.34
C ASP A 66 17.93 -4.15 -1.65
N LEU A 67 18.24 -3.30 -2.62
CA LEU A 67 17.39 -2.18 -3.00
C LEU A 67 16.02 -2.61 -3.53
N SER A 68 15.96 -3.76 -4.21
CA SER A 68 14.72 -4.27 -4.79
C SER A 68 13.78 -4.77 -3.71
N GLN A 69 14.31 -5.53 -2.74
CA GLN A 69 13.54 -5.98 -1.60
C GLN A 69 13.14 -4.80 -0.70
N LEU A 70 14.04 -3.83 -0.49
CA LEU A 70 13.76 -2.62 0.29
C LEU A 70 12.58 -1.84 -0.31
N CYS A 71 12.58 -1.65 -1.63
CA CYS A 71 11.51 -1.00 -2.35
C CYS A 71 10.17 -1.75 -2.21
N THR A 72 10.19 -3.07 -2.38
CA THR A 72 8.99 -3.92 -2.21
C THR A 72 8.44 -3.87 -0.78
N ASN A 73 9.30 -3.85 0.24
CA ASN A 73 8.87 -3.74 1.63
C ASN A 73 8.24 -2.37 1.92
N ILE A 74 8.81 -1.28 1.38
CA ILE A 74 8.22 0.07 1.48
C ILE A 74 6.82 0.11 0.86
N GLU A 75 6.64 -0.42 -0.35
CA GLU A 75 5.31 -0.50 -0.99
C GLU A 75 4.33 -1.35 -0.16
N GLY A 76 4.81 -2.44 0.44
CA GLY A 76 4.03 -3.26 1.36
C GLY A 76 3.54 -2.46 2.57
N MET A 77 4.43 -1.66 3.17
CA MET A 77 4.10 -0.80 4.31
C MET A 77 3.08 0.26 3.92
N GLU A 78 3.26 0.89 2.76
CA GLU A 78 2.31 1.87 2.21
C GLU A 78 0.93 1.25 1.97
N GLY A 79 0.89 0.02 1.45
CA GLY A 79 -0.35 -0.73 1.25
C GLY A 79 -1.10 -1.00 2.56
N CYS A 80 -0.39 -1.19 3.67
CA CYS A 80 -1.01 -1.38 4.98
C CYS A 80 -1.71 -0.10 5.48
N LEU A 81 -1.15 1.08 5.21
CA LEU A 81 -1.59 2.36 5.79
C LEU A 81 -3.08 2.65 5.55
N GLY A 82 -3.65 2.22 4.42
CA GLY A 82 -5.07 2.43 4.10
C GLY A 82 -6.02 1.83 5.16
N ALA A 83 -5.69 0.66 5.70
CA ALA A 83 -6.50 0.01 6.73
C ALA A 83 -6.20 0.52 8.15
N LEU A 84 -5.11 1.27 8.35
CA LEU A 84 -4.59 1.65 9.67
C LEU A 84 -4.84 3.12 10.03
N THR A 85 -5.57 3.86 9.19
CA THR A 85 -5.86 5.30 9.34
C THR A 85 -6.53 5.69 10.66
N HIS A 86 -7.22 4.75 11.32
CA HIS A 86 -7.93 4.97 12.58
C HIS A 86 -7.07 4.70 13.83
N LEU A 87 -5.86 4.15 13.66
CA LEU A 87 -4.97 3.87 14.78
C LEU A 87 -4.28 5.17 15.27
N PRO A 88 -4.04 5.31 16.59
CA PRO A 88 -3.48 6.54 17.16
C PRO A 88 -2.05 6.84 16.69
N ASP A 89 -1.29 5.81 16.31
CA ASP A 89 0.10 5.88 15.85
C ASP A 89 0.21 6.04 14.31
N TYR A 90 -0.90 6.27 13.59
CA TYR A 90 -0.92 6.37 12.14
C TYR A 90 0.07 7.40 11.58
N LYS A 91 0.24 8.54 12.26
CA LYS A 91 1.20 9.58 11.84
C LYS A 91 2.65 9.11 11.99
N ASP A 92 2.96 8.40 13.05
CA ASP A 92 4.31 7.87 13.28
C ASP A 92 4.65 6.82 12.23
N ARG A 93 3.67 6.01 11.83
CA ARG A 93 3.78 5.05 10.72
C ARG A 93 4.06 5.75 9.38
N LEU A 94 3.36 6.84 9.07
CA LEU A 94 3.64 7.65 7.88
C LEU A 94 5.08 8.19 7.89
N THR A 95 5.51 8.72 9.04
CA THR A 95 6.89 9.20 9.21
C THR A 95 7.91 8.09 9.02
N LEU A 96 7.66 6.90 9.56
CA LEU A 96 8.55 5.75 9.42
C LEU A 96 8.72 5.32 7.95
N VAL A 97 7.61 5.21 7.20
CA VAL A 97 7.68 4.96 5.75
C VAL A 97 8.49 6.04 5.05
N GLY A 98 8.26 7.31 5.39
CA GLY A 98 9.03 8.44 4.85
C GLY A 98 10.53 8.31 5.10
N THR A 99 10.92 7.87 6.30
CA THR A 99 12.32 7.59 6.65
C THR A 99 12.90 6.49 5.76
N HIS A 100 12.21 5.36 5.60
CA HIS A 100 12.70 4.27 4.74
C HIS A 100 12.80 4.67 3.27
N LYS A 101 11.87 5.51 2.77
CA LYS A 101 11.98 6.11 1.44
C LYS A 101 13.24 6.96 1.28
N ASN A 102 13.54 7.79 2.28
CA ASN A 102 14.76 8.61 2.28
C ASN A 102 16.03 7.75 2.35
N SER A 103 16.00 6.65 3.10
CA SER A 103 17.10 5.69 3.16
C SER A 103 17.33 5.01 1.79
N LEU A 104 16.27 4.52 1.14
CA LEU A 104 16.39 3.95 -0.21
C LEU A 104 16.94 4.98 -1.21
N GLU A 105 16.41 6.21 -1.19
CA GLU A 105 16.88 7.30 -2.05
C GLU A 105 18.38 7.58 -1.84
N SER A 106 18.83 7.63 -0.58
CA SER A 106 20.24 7.85 -0.21
C SER A 106 21.16 6.72 -0.67
N LEU A 107 20.66 5.49 -0.76
CA LEU A 107 21.41 4.33 -1.27
C LEU A 107 21.44 4.28 -2.81
N VAL A 108 20.35 4.69 -3.45
CA VAL A 108 20.20 4.73 -4.92
C VAL A 108 21.03 5.86 -5.53
N ALA A 109 21.03 7.05 -4.92
CA ALA A 109 21.71 8.24 -5.46
C ALA A 109 23.19 8.02 -5.87
N PRO A 110 24.07 7.49 -5.01
CA PRO A 110 25.47 7.27 -5.40
C PRO A 110 25.64 6.20 -6.49
N GLN A 111 24.83 5.14 -6.46
CA GLN A 111 24.86 4.08 -7.49
C GLN A 111 24.42 4.64 -8.85
N LEU A 112 23.40 5.50 -8.86
CA LEU A 112 22.93 6.15 -10.07
C LEU A 112 24.00 7.06 -10.68
N MET A 113 24.70 7.85 -9.85
CA MET A 113 25.82 8.68 -10.30
C MET A 113 26.97 7.83 -10.85
N GLN A 114 27.30 6.74 -10.18
CA GLN A 114 28.37 5.83 -10.60
C GLN A 114 28.04 5.16 -11.95
N ALA A 115 26.86 4.57 -12.10
CA ALA A 115 26.43 3.92 -13.33
C ALA A 115 26.40 4.91 -14.51
N PHE A 116 26.02 6.16 -14.24
CA PHE A 116 26.06 7.23 -15.25
C PHE A 116 27.47 7.59 -15.68
N ASN A 117 28.41 7.73 -14.74
CA ASN A 117 29.82 7.99 -15.07
C ASN A 117 30.43 6.84 -15.88
N GLN A 118 30.16 5.59 -15.51
CA GLN A 118 30.63 4.41 -16.25
C GLN A 118 30.12 4.37 -17.69
N LEU A 119 28.84 4.72 -17.89
CA LEU A 119 28.24 4.82 -19.22
C LEU A 119 28.93 5.90 -20.09
N GLN A 120 29.38 6.99 -19.47
CA GLN A 120 30.05 8.09 -20.18
C GLN A 120 31.50 7.80 -20.52
N GLU A 121 32.25 7.26 -19.55
CA GLU A 121 33.65 6.91 -19.74
C GLU A 121 33.80 5.70 -20.69
N GLY A 122 32.72 4.96 -20.94
CA GLY A 122 32.74 3.74 -21.74
C GLY A 122 33.53 2.62 -21.07
N THR A 123 33.63 2.65 -19.74
CA THR A 123 34.43 1.71 -18.94
C THR A 123 33.74 0.35 -18.75
N VAL A 124 32.41 0.33 -18.87
CA VAL A 124 31.56 -0.85 -18.74
C VAL A 124 30.69 -0.98 -20.00
N ASP A 125 30.16 -2.17 -20.25
CA ASP A 125 29.19 -2.41 -21.32
C ASP A 125 28.03 -1.38 -21.23
N PRO A 126 27.83 -0.54 -22.27
CA PRO A 126 26.82 0.51 -22.25
C PRO A 126 25.39 -0.04 -22.09
N VAL A 127 25.13 -1.30 -22.49
CA VAL A 127 23.82 -1.93 -22.31
C VAL A 127 23.56 -2.21 -20.83
N LEU A 128 24.56 -2.73 -20.12
CA LEU A 128 24.47 -3.06 -18.69
C LEU A 128 24.31 -1.79 -17.85
N SER A 129 25.13 -0.76 -18.09
CA SER A 129 25.00 0.51 -17.36
C SER A 129 23.65 1.19 -17.62
N ALA A 130 23.11 1.13 -18.84
CA ALA A 130 21.79 1.65 -19.14
C ALA A 130 20.67 0.86 -18.44
N GLU A 131 20.82 -0.46 -18.29
CA GLU A 131 19.86 -1.28 -17.55
C GLU A 131 19.88 -0.99 -16.05
N GLU A 132 21.06 -0.83 -15.46
CA GLU A 132 21.23 -0.44 -14.06
C GLU A 132 20.62 0.95 -13.79
N ILE A 133 20.89 1.93 -14.64
CA ILE A 133 20.28 3.27 -14.54
C ILE A 133 18.75 3.19 -14.61
N ARG A 134 18.20 2.42 -15.56
CA ARG A 134 16.75 2.21 -15.68
C ARG A 134 16.17 1.55 -14.44
N HIS A 135 16.86 0.56 -13.89
CA HIS A 135 16.45 -0.13 -12.67
C HIS A 135 16.40 0.84 -11.47
N LEU A 136 17.49 1.57 -11.23
CA LEU A 136 17.61 2.54 -10.13
C LEU A 136 16.57 3.66 -10.21
N ILE A 137 16.32 4.19 -11.41
CA ILE A 137 15.24 5.16 -11.64
C ILE A 137 13.89 4.52 -11.35
N GLY A 138 13.66 3.29 -11.81
CA GLY A 138 12.43 2.54 -11.55
C GLY A 138 12.12 2.41 -10.06
N LEU A 139 13.13 2.17 -9.22
CA LEU A 139 12.97 2.11 -7.77
C LEU A 139 12.48 3.45 -7.18
N LEU A 140 13.03 4.58 -7.62
CA LEU A 140 12.60 5.91 -7.17
C LEU A 140 11.15 6.23 -7.57
N TYR A 141 10.73 5.83 -8.77
CA TYR A 141 9.33 5.98 -9.19
C TYR A 141 8.39 5.11 -8.36
N ARG A 142 8.76 3.86 -8.08
CA ARG A 142 7.97 2.93 -7.25
C ARG A 142 7.72 3.47 -5.84
N ILE A 143 8.72 4.09 -5.21
CA ILE A 143 8.53 4.73 -3.90
C ILE A 143 7.91 6.13 -3.96
N GLY A 144 7.41 6.57 -5.12
CA GLY A 144 6.75 7.87 -5.28
C GLY A 144 7.69 9.08 -5.16
N ARG A 145 8.95 8.94 -5.59
CA ARG A 145 9.97 10.00 -5.61
C ARG A 145 10.42 10.37 -7.05
N PRO A 146 9.50 10.72 -7.98
CA PRO A 146 9.89 11.06 -9.34
C PRO A 146 10.74 12.33 -9.43
N GLU A 147 10.52 13.30 -8.55
CA GLU A 147 11.29 14.56 -8.51
C GLU A 147 12.76 14.31 -8.13
N ALA A 148 13.01 13.37 -7.21
CA ALA A 148 14.37 12.98 -6.85
C ALA A 148 15.11 12.39 -8.06
N ALA A 149 14.46 11.47 -8.80
CA ALA A 149 15.02 10.89 -10.01
C ALA A 149 15.39 11.95 -11.05
N GLN A 150 14.49 12.92 -11.28
CA GLN A 150 14.74 14.05 -12.19
C GLN A 150 15.92 14.91 -11.72
N ASN A 151 15.95 15.26 -10.43
CA ASN A 151 17.02 16.08 -9.85
C ASN A 151 18.39 15.40 -9.98
N TYR A 152 18.48 14.09 -9.75
CA TYR A 152 19.72 13.34 -9.94
C TYR A 152 20.15 13.31 -11.40
N LEU A 153 19.25 13.06 -12.35
CA LEU A 153 19.57 13.08 -13.78
C LEU A 153 20.05 14.46 -14.24
N ILE A 154 19.36 15.53 -13.83
CA ILE A 154 19.76 16.91 -14.14
C ILE A 154 21.14 17.20 -13.53
N SER A 155 21.39 16.76 -12.30
CA SER A 155 22.67 16.98 -11.63
C SER A 155 23.80 16.24 -12.33
N CYS A 156 23.56 14.98 -12.75
CA CYS A 156 24.49 14.21 -13.55
C CYS A 156 24.80 14.94 -14.88
N LEU A 157 23.77 15.33 -15.63
CA LEU A 157 23.96 16.06 -16.90
C LEU A 157 24.72 17.38 -16.72
N LYS A 158 24.43 18.14 -15.65
CA LYS A 158 25.16 19.39 -15.34
C LYS A 158 26.63 19.13 -15.11
N VAL A 159 26.99 18.17 -14.25
CA VAL A 159 28.39 17.81 -13.98
C VAL A 159 29.12 17.49 -15.29
N CYS A 160 28.46 16.80 -16.22
CA CYS A 160 29.06 16.42 -17.50
C CYS A 160 29.27 17.57 -18.48
N VAL A 161 28.43 18.61 -18.44
CA VAL A 161 28.61 19.82 -19.26
C VAL A 161 29.79 20.66 -18.75
N PHE A 162 30.08 20.64 -17.45
CA PHE A 162 31.18 21.40 -16.85
C PHE A 162 32.56 20.71 -16.93
N LEU A 163 32.62 19.42 -17.28
CA LEU A 163 33.85 18.63 -17.40
C LEU A 163 34.35 18.44 -18.85
N LYS A 164 33.69 19.06 -19.84
CA LYS A 164 34.14 19.18 -21.23
C LYS A 164 34.63 20.59 -21.51
#